data_AF-A0A260WND2-F1
#
_entry.id   AF-A0A260WND2-F1
#
_cell.length_a   1.000
_cell.length_b   1.000
_cell.length_c   1.000
_cell.angle_alpha   90.00
_cell.angle_beta   90.00
_cell.angle_gamma   90.00
#
_symmetry.space_group_name_H-M   'P 1'
#
loop_
_entity.id
_entity.type
_entity.pdbx_description
1 polymer ?
#
loop_
_entity_poly.entity_id
_entity_poly.type
_entity_poly.pdbx_seq_one_letter_code
_entity_poly.pdbx_strand_id
1 'polypeptide(L)'
;MSAAGDTLEERYEWVVDAMASLAITTIVKRVLAFATLSMAIIPALELASGYAPATTAGVAVTWASMLFAFAAAVWWWVSPWPRIGPAFVFVIGSDIAIFLAVFSSTTPPAITLAKTAFFIEIGMFVGFFLGRWMLATHVALCTLFTTVIAVWVVVEDGLSPMMTVFVWAPIVVSINGFVLLLYFCARSVRMEFE
;
A
#
# COMPACT_ATOMS: atom_id res chain seq x y z
N MET A 1 -2.60 34.79 -7.85
CA MET A 1 -2.02 33.45 -7.62
C MET A 1 -2.75 32.80 -6.44
N SER A 2 -3.83 32.06 -6.70
CA SER A 2 -4.57 31.23 -5.72
C SER A 2 -5.65 30.44 -6.47
N ALA A 3 -5.28 29.39 -7.20
CA ALA A 3 -6.25 28.57 -7.95
C ALA A 3 -5.84 27.08 -8.12
N ALA A 4 -4.83 26.61 -7.39
CA ALA A 4 -4.37 25.23 -7.49
C ALA A 4 -4.92 24.31 -6.38
N GLY A 5 -5.43 24.90 -5.28
CA GLY A 5 -5.94 24.16 -4.12
C GLY A 5 -7.32 23.55 -4.32
N ASP A 6 -8.23 24.30 -4.96
CA ASP A 6 -9.64 23.89 -5.11
C ASP A 6 -9.78 22.63 -5.98
N THR A 7 -8.97 22.48 -7.04
CA THR A 7 -9.18 21.42 -8.03
C THR A 7 -8.81 19.98 -7.61
N LEU A 8 -8.05 19.78 -6.53
CA LEU A 8 -7.63 18.43 -6.09
C LEU A 8 -8.63 17.84 -5.08
N GLU A 9 -9.02 18.64 -4.08
CA GLU A 9 -10.05 18.25 -3.12
C GLU A 9 -11.38 18.08 -3.82
N GLU A 10 -11.80 19.02 -4.68
CA GLU A 10 -13.05 18.90 -5.46
C GLU A 10 -13.08 17.61 -6.30
N ARG A 11 -11.96 17.25 -6.92
CA ARG A 11 -11.87 16.01 -7.70
C ARG A 11 -11.93 14.76 -6.84
N TYR A 12 -11.38 14.81 -5.63
CA TYR A 12 -11.46 13.71 -4.68
C TYR A 12 -12.88 13.56 -4.15
N GLU A 13 -13.49 14.66 -3.70
CA GLU A 13 -14.86 14.72 -3.20
C GLU A 13 -15.85 14.23 -4.26
N TRP A 14 -15.72 14.65 -5.52
CA TRP A 14 -16.56 14.16 -6.61
C TRP A 14 -16.54 12.62 -6.75
N VAL A 15 -15.35 11.99 -6.63
CA VAL A 15 -15.24 10.51 -6.72
C VAL A 15 -15.92 9.87 -5.50
N VAL A 16 -15.75 10.46 -4.33
CA VAL A 16 -16.35 9.97 -3.09
C VAL A 16 -17.87 10.11 -3.14
N ASP A 17 -18.38 11.21 -3.67
CA ASP A 17 -19.81 11.46 -3.86
C ASP A 17 -20.42 10.54 -4.90
N ALA A 18 -19.72 10.28 -6.01
CA ALA A 18 -20.12 9.29 -7.00
C ALA A 18 -20.24 7.90 -6.36
N MET A 19 -19.24 7.48 -5.57
CA MET A 19 -19.30 6.23 -4.80
C MET A 19 -20.47 6.22 -3.79
N ALA A 20 -20.71 7.35 -3.11
CA ALA A 20 -21.80 7.48 -2.15
C ALA A 20 -23.18 7.39 -2.82
N SER A 21 -23.34 7.94 -4.02
CA SER A 21 -24.58 7.85 -4.80
C SER A 21 -24.93 6.42 -5.22
N LEU A 22 -23.92 5.56 -5.39
CA LEU A 22 -24.07 4.13 -5.63
C LEU A 22 -24.31 3.31 -4.35
N ALA A 23 -24.35 3.96 -3.18
CA ALA A 23 -24.54 3.33 -1.85
C ALA A 23 -23.49 2.25 -1.50
N ILE A 24 -22.30 2.29 -2.09
CA ILE A 24 -21.24 1.28 -1.88
C ILE A 24 -20.16 1.72 -0.87
N THR A 25 -20.22 2.93 -0.31
CA THR A 25 -19.20 3.47 0.63
C THR A 25 -18.88 2.50 1.77
N THR A 26 -19.90 1.92 2.40
CA THR A 26 -19.71 0.95 3.51
C THR A 26 -18.99 -0.31 3.06
N ILE A 27 -19.27 -0.79 1.84
CA ILE A 27 -18.61 -1.97 1.27
C ILE A 27 -17.13 -1.66 1.04
N VAL A 28 -16.81 -0.54 0.39
CA VAL A 28 -15.43 -0.13 0.11
C VAL A 28 -14.64 0.05 1.41
N LYS A 29 -15.23 0.72 2.40
CA LYS A 29 -14.62 0.85 3.74
C LYS A 29 -14.30 -0.51 4.38
N ARG A 30 -15.21 -1.49 4.27
CA ARG A 30 -14.97 -2.85 4.79
C ARG A 30 -13.87 -3.56 4.04
N VAL A 31 -13.82 -3.43 2.71
CA VAL A 31 -12.74 -3.99 1.89
C VAL A 31 -11.39 -3.42 2.34
N LEU A 32 -11.28 -2.10 2.49
CA LEU A 32 -10.05 -1.45 2.98
C LEU A 32 -9.69 -1.90 4.40
N ALA A 33 -10.68 -1.99 5.29
CA ALA A 33 -10.45 -2.47 6.64
C ALA A 33 -9.92 -3.91 6.66
N PHE A 34 -10.52 -4.83 5.90
CA PHE A 34 -10.06 -6.21 5.78
C PHE A 34 -8.68 -6.31 5.13
N ALA A 35 -8.40 -5.51 4.11
CA ALA A 35 -7.08 -5.43 3.49
C ALA A 35 -6.02 -5.02 4.53
N THR A 36 -6.23 -3.93 5.26
CA THR A 36 -5.30 -3.47 6.31
C THR A 36 -5.22 -4.45 7.49
N LEU A 37 -6.31 -5.13 7.83
CA LEU A 37 -6.29 -6.15 8.89
C LEU A 37 -5.45 -7.36 8.46
N SER A 38 -5.56 -7.79 7.21
CA SER A 38 -4.73 -8.87 6.67
C SER A 38 -3.23 -8.53 6.74
N MET A 39 -2.87 -7.26 6.50
CA MET A 39 -1.50 -6.76 6.65
C MET A 39 -1.03 -6.78 8.11
N ALA A 40 -1.93 -6.69 9.09
CA ALA A 40 -1.58 -6.83 10.52
C ALA A 40 -1.42 -8.30 10.93
N ILE A 41 -2.17 -9.22 10.32
CA ILE A 41 -2.13 -10.65 10.67
C ILE A 41 -0.74 -11.25 10.39
N ILE A 42 -0.10 -10.89 9.27
CA ILE A 42 1.20 -11.44 8.90
C ILE A 42 2.29 -11.14 9.95
N PRO A 43 2.59 -9.88 10.32
CA PRO A 43 3.57 -9.59 11.36
C PRO A 43 3.15 -10.14 12.74
N ALA A 44 1.85 -10.24 13.04
CA ALA A 44 1.37 -10.91 14.26
C ALA A 44 1.77 -12.39 14.28
N LEU A 45 1.56 -13.09 13.16
CA LEU A 45 1.96 -14.48 13.00
C LEU A 45 3.47 -14.64 13.03
N GLU A 46 4.24 -13.74 12.41
CA GLU A 46 5.71 -13.75 12.47
C GLU A 46 6.20 -13.61 13.91
N LEU A 47 5.61 -12.71 14.70
CA LEU A 47 5.95 -12.55 16.13
C LEU A 47 5.54 -13.75 16.98
N ALA A 48 4.42 -14.40 16.64
CA ALA A 48 3.93 -15.58 17.36
C ALA A 48 4.62 -16.89 16.93
N SER A 49 5.28 -16.89 15.77
CA SER A 49 6.00 -18.03 15.21
C SER A 49 7.51 -17.78 15.28
N GLY A 50 8.32 -18.79 15.00
CA GLY A 50 9.79 -18.67 15.04
C GLY A 50 10.40 -17.74 13.97
N TYR A 51 9.59 -16.88 13.32
CA TYR A 51 9.99 -15.93 12.26
C TYR A 51 10.02 -14.48 12.76
N ALA A 52 10.04 -14.27 14.07
CA ALA A 52 10.24 -12.95 14.62
C ALA A 52 11.63 -12.41 14.20
N PRO A 53 11.78 -11.08 14.03
CA PRO A 53 13.09 -10.49 13.77
C PRO A 53 14.10 -10.84 14.86
N ALA A 54 15.36 -11.09 14.48
CA ALA A 54 16.41 -11.49 15.42
C ALA A 54 16.86 -10.34 16.36
N THR A 55 16.59 -9.09 16.00
CA THR A 55 17.02 -7.91 16.75
C THR A 55 15.86 -7.25 17.48
N THR A 56 16.12 -6.68 18.66
CA THR A 56 15.12 -5.91 19.42
C THR A 56 14.51 -4.77 18.61
N ALA A 57 15.34 -4.09 17.79
CA ALA A 57 14.88 -3.03 16.90
C ALA A 57 13.92 -3.57 15.82
N GLY A 58 14.26 -4.71 15.20
CA GLY A 58 13.39 -5.36 14.22
C GLY A 58 12.05 -5.77 14.84
N VAL A 59 12.06 -6.36 16.04
CA VAL A 59 10.84 -6.73 16.79
C VAL A 59 9.98 -5.50 17.06
N ALA A 60 10.57 -4.39 17.52
CA ALA A 60 9.85 -3.15 17.77
C ALA A 60 9.20 -2.58 16.48
N VAL A 61 9.92 -2.62 15.37
CA VAL A 61 9.43 -2.21 14.04
C VAL A 61 8.25 -3.08 13.59
N THR A 62 8.34 -4.40 13.77
CA THR A 62 7.27 -5.34 13.42
C THR A 62 6.03 -5.09 14.26
N TRP A 63 6.17 -4.87 15.58
CA TRP A 63 5.06 -4.48 16.45
C TRP A 63 4.44 -3.15 16.03
N ALA A 64 5.24 -2.12 15.76
CA ALA A 64 4.75 -0.82 15.35
C ALA A 64 3.96 -0.88 14.03
N SER A 65 4.47 -1.63 13.05
CA SER A 65 3.82 -1.81 11.75
C SER A 65 2.53 -2.61 11.87
N MET A 66 2.51 -3.65 12.71
CA MET A 66 1.32 -4.44 13.03
C MET A 66 0.23 -3.57 13.69
N LEU A 67 0.60 -2.79 14.70
CA LEU A 67 -0.33 -1.92 15.42
C LEU A 67 -0.85 -0.80 14.51
N PHE A 68 -0.01 -0.25 13.63
CA PHE A 68 -0.43 0.71 12.61
C PHE A 68 -1.48 0.11 11.68
N ALA A 69 -1.22 -1.07 11.11
CA ALA A 69 -2.14 -1.76 10.21
C ALA A 69 -3.47 -2.11 10.90
N PHE A 70 -3.41 -2.57 12.15
CA PHE A 70 -4.61 -2.83 12.96
C PHE A 70 -5.40 -1.54 13.25
N ALA A 71 -4.72 -0.46 13.62
CA ALA A 71 -5.35 0.84 13.86
C ALA A 71 -5.99 1.39 12.58
N ALA A 72 -5.35 1.23 11.43
CA ALA A 72 -5.91 1.60 10.13
C ALA A 72 -7.16 0.77 9.80
N ALA A 73 -7.17 -0.54 10.12
CA ALA A 73 -8.35 -1.38 9.94
C ALA A 73 -9.52 -0.90 10.79
N VAL A 74 -9.27 -0.59 12.07
CA VAL A 74 -10.30 -0.03 12.96
C VAL A 74 -10.77 1.33 12.46
N TRP A 75 -9.86 2.20 12.03
CA TRP A 75 -10.17 3.52 11.47
C TRP A 75 -11.12 3.40 10.27
N TRP A 76 -10.80 2.54 9.31
CA TRP A 76 -11.69 2.26 8.18
C TRP A 76 -13.03 1.66 8.60
N TRP A 77 -13.10 0.95 9.72
CA TRP A 77 -14.37 0.42 10.22
C TRP A 77 -15.27 1.51 10.80
N VAL A 78 -14.72 2.33 11.70
CA VAL A 78 -15.52 3.21 12.58
C VAL A 78 -15.56 4.67 12.14
N SER A 79 -14.56 5.15 11.41
CA SER A 79 -14.47 6.58 11.07
C SER A 79 -15.24 6.93 9.79
N PRO A 80 -15.70 8.18 9.64
CA PRO A 80 -16.22 8.66 8.36
C PRO A 80 -15.18 8.51 7.24
N TRP A 81 -15.63 8.58 5.99
CA TRP A 81 -14.70 8.59 4.86
C TRP A 81 -13.72 9.76 5.00
N PRO A 82 -12.40 9.55 4.85
CA PRO A 82 -11.42 10.58 5.12
C PRO A 82 -11.42 11.67 4.05
N ARG A 83 -10.98 12.88 4.43
CA ARG A 83 -10.56 13.92 3.47
C ARG A 83 -9.27 13.52 2.77
N ILE A 84 -8.90 14.22 1.70
CA ILE A 84 -7.75 13.83 0.88
C ILE A 84 -6.43 13.78 1.66
N GLY A 85 -6.22 14.72 2.58
CA GLY A 85 -5.01 14.81 3.39
C GLY A 85 -4.79 13.58 4.27
N PRO A 86 -5.73 13.26 5.19
CA PRO A 86 -5.67 12.04 5.99
C PRO A 86 -5.62 10.76 5.15
N ALA A 87 -6.33 10.71 4.01
CA ALA A 87 -6.27 9.58 3.09
C ALA A 87 -4.85 9.38 2.53
N PHE A 88 -4.17 10.47 2.15
CA PHE A 88 -2.81 10.39 1.64
C PHE A 88 -1.79 10.09 2.74
N VAL A 89 -1.98 10.60 3.96
CA VAL A 89 -1.16 10.21 5.13
C VAL A 89 -1.28 8.72 5.41
N PHE A 90 -2.49 8.15 5.31
CA PHE A 90 -2.71 6.71 5.43
C PHE A 90 -1.91 5.93 4.37
N VAL A 91 -1.89 6.39 3.12
CA VAL A 91 -1.13 5.75 2.03
C VAL A 91 0.36 5.75 2.33
N ILE A 92 0.95 6.91 2.63
CA ILE A 92 2.38 7.02 2.94
C ILE A 92 2.75 6.21 4.18
N GLY A 93 1.91 6.28 5.23
CA GLY A 93 2.10 5.50 6.44
C GLY A 93 2.07 3.99 6.17
N SER A 94 1.15 3.53 5.32
CA SER A 94 1.03 2.13 4.93
C SER A 94 2.23 1.68 4.11
N ASP A 95 2.69 2.50 3.16
CA ASP A 95 3.83 2.16 2.32
C ASP A 95 5.10 1.98 3.18
N ILE A 96 5.32 2.89 4.14
CA ILE A 96 6.44 2.82 5.08
C ILE A 96 6.29 1.62 6.03
N ALA A 97 5.11 1.38 6.59
CA ALA A 97 4.87 0.26 7.51
C ALA A 97 5.08 -1.10 6.82
N ILE A 98 4.60 -1.26 5.58
CA ILE A 98 4.82 -2.46 4.77
C ILE A 98 6.32 -2.64 4.53
N PHE A 99 7.02 -1.61 4.04
CA PHE A 99 8.45 -1.70 3.79
C PHE A 99 9.22 -2.10 5.04
N LEU A 100 8.99 -1.42 6.17
CA LEU A 100 9.70 -1.67 7.41
C LEU A 100 9.43 -3.07 7.97
N ALA A 101 8.18 -3.54 7.95
CA ALA A 101 7.82 -4.88 8.39
C ALA A 101 8.38 -5.99 7.49
N VAL A 102 8.49 -5.74 6.19
CA VAL A 102 9.11 -6.69 5.26
C VAL A 102 10.62 -6.69 5.43
N PHE A 103 11.24 -5.53 5.54
CA PHE A 103 12.69 -5.38 5.69
C PHE A 103 13.20 -5.94 7.03
N SER A 104 12.38 -5.93 8.08
CA SER A 104 12.73 -6.56 9.37
C SER A 104 12.48 -8.07 9.43
N SER A 105 11.81 -8.65 8.42
CA SER A 105 11.42 -10.06 8.42
C SER A 105 12.62 -10.98 8.28
N THR A 106 12.55 -12.13 8.96
CA THR A 106 13.52 -13.24 8.86
C THR A 106 12.99 -14.39 8.01
N THR A 107 11.91 -14.16 7.25
CA THR A 107 11.39 -15.16 6.32
C THR A 107 12.33 -15.39 5.14
N PRO A 108 12.26 -16.56 4.47
CA PRO A 108 13.05 -16.84 3.29
C PRO A 108 12.92 -15.74 2.21
N PRO A 109 14.01 -15.41 1.49
CA PRO A 109 14.07 -14.39 0.42
C PRO A 109 12.84 -14.24 -0.48
N ALA A 110 12.35 -15.35 -1.04
CA ALA A 110 11.23 -15.34 -1.96
C ALA A 110 9.91 -14.93 -1.26
N ILE A 111 9.75 -15.31 0.01
CA ILE A 111 8.60 -14.92 0.84
C ILE A 111 8.71 -13.45 1.22
N THR A 112 9.90 -12.99 1.60
CA THR A 112 10.17 -11.57 1.90
C THR A 112 9.78 -10.67 0.74
N LEU A 113 10.23 -10.99 -0.48
CA LEU A 113 9.81 -10.24 -1.68
C LEU A 113 8.31 -10.35 -1.93
N ALA A 114 7.72 -11.54 -1.83
CA ALA A 114 6.28 -11.73 -2.05
C ALA A 114 5.40 -10.89 -1.11
N LYS A 115 5.83 -10.66 0.15
CA LYS A 115 5.10 -9.80 1.11
C LYS A 115 4.96 -8.35 0.62
N THR A 116 5.81 -7.87 -0.28
CA THR A 116 5.65 -6.52 -0.88
C THR A 116 4.40 -6.41 -1.76
N ALA A 117 3.76 -7.52 -2.14
CA ALA A 117 2.50 -7.51 -2.89
C ALA A 117 1.37 -6.76 -2.16
N PHE A 118 1.46 -6.57 -0.82
CA PHE A 118 0.51 -5.73 -0.08
C PHE A 118 0.48 -4.27 -0.55
N PHE A 119 1.51 -3.78 -1.22
CA PHE A 119 1.49 -2.47 -1.87
C PHE A 119 0.37 -2.36 -2.92
N ILE A 120 -0.01 -3.47 -3.57
CA ILE A 120 -1.07 -3.47 -4.58
C ILE A 120 -2.38 -2.93 -3.99
N GLU A 121 -2.79 -3.38 -2.81
CA GLU A 121 -4.07 -2.99 -2.20
C GLU A 121 -4.11 -1.49 -1.88
N ILE A 122 -3.00 -0.94 -1.37
CA ILE A 122 -2.86 0.50 -1.15
C ILE A 122 -2.89 1.25 -2.48
N GLY A 123 -2.19 0.73 -3.48
CA GLY A 123 -2.18 1.30 -4.82
C GLY A 123 -3.55 1.28 -5.49
N MET A 124 -4.38 0.25 -5.28
CA MET A 124 -5.75 0.22 -5.80
C MET A 124 -6.57 1.38 -5.23
N PHE A 125 -6.45 1.64 -3.93
CA PHE A 125 -7.07 2.80 -3.28
C PHE A 125 -6.59 4.12 -3.90
N VAL A 126 -5.28 4.31 -4.02
CA VAL A 126 -4.68 5.53 -4.58
C VAL A 126 -5.07 5.72 -6.04
N GLY A 127 -5.02 4.66 -6.85
CA GLY A 127 -5.32 4.68 -8.27
C GLY A 127 -6.78 5.01 -8.56
N PHE A 128 -7.70 4.58 -7.69
CA PHE A 128 -9.11 4.88 -7.87
C PHE A 128 -9.50 6.27 -7.36
N PHE A 129 -9.09 6.60 -6.14
CA PHE A 129 -9.60 7.78 -5.43
C PHE A 129 -8.69 9.01 -5.55
N LEU A 130 -7.37 8.84 -5.58
CA LEU A 130 -6.44 9.96 -5.43
C LEU A 130 -5.96 10.55 -6.77
N GLY A 131 -5.24 11.66 -6.67
CA GLY A 131 -4.70 12.39 -7.81
C GLY A 131 -3.44 11.75 -8.40
N ARG A 132 -3.07 12.15 -9.63
CA ARG A 132 -1.89 11.63 -10.36
C ARG A 132 -0.58 11.72 -9.58
N TRP A 133 -0.40 12.78 -8.78
CA TRP A 133 0.83 13.00 -8.04
C TRP A 133 0.92 12.09 -6.81
N MET A 134 -0.21 11.84 -6.14
CA MET A 134 -0.28 10.89 -5.03
C MET A 134 -0.02 9.46 -5.53
N LEU A 135 -0.56 9.12 -6.71
CA LEU A 135 -0.27 7.87 -7.41
C LEU A 135 1.21 7.74 -7.77
N ALA A 136 1.78 8.78 -8.38
CA ALA A 136 3.20 8.79 -8.74
C ALA A 136 4.09 8.61 -7.51
N THR A 137 3.76 9.24 -6.38
CA THR A 137 4.47 9.06 -5.11
C THR A 137 4.40 7.62 -4.62
N HIS A 138 3.21 7.02 -4.58
CA HIS A 138 3.03 5.62 -4.18
C HIS A 138 3.84 4.67 -5.09
N VAL A 139 3.71 4.81 -6.41
CA VAL A 139 4.46 4.01 -7.40
C VAL A 139 5.97 4.17 -7.21
N ALA A 140 6.46 5.38 -7.00
CA ALA A 140 7.88 5.65 -6.77
C ALA A 140 8.38 4.99 -5.47
N LEU A 141 7.62 5.12 -4.38
CA LEU A 141 7.95 4.49 -3.09
C LEU A 141 7.93 2.97 -3.18
N CYS A 142 6.89 2.39 -3.79
CA CYS A 142 6.79 0.94 -3.94
C CYS A 142 7.93 0.38 -4.78
N THR A 143 8.27 1.04 -5.88
CA THR A 143 9.40 0.65 -6.73
C THR A 143 10.71 0.74 -5.96
N LEU A 144 10.93 1.84 -5.23
CA LEU A 144 12.12 2.03 -4.40
C LEU A 144 12.23 0.96 -3.32
N PHE A 145 11.20 0.79 -2.50
CA PHE A 145 11.17 -0.15 -1.37
C PHE A 145 11.34 -1.60 -1.83
N THR A 146 10.62 -2.02 -2.87
CA THR A 146 10.74 -3.37 -3.42
C THR A 146 12.14 -3.61 -3.99
N THR A 147 12.75 -2.59 -4.62
CA THR A 147 14.13 -2.68 -5.12
C THR A 147 15.15 -2.75 -4.00
N VAL A 148 14.98 -1.96 -2.93
CA VAL A 148 15.85 -2.03 -1.73
C VAL A 148 15.79 -3.42 -1.11
N ILE A 149 14.59 -4.00 -0.95
CA ILE A 149 14.42 -5.36 -0.42
C ILE A 149 15.10 -6.39 -1.35
N ALA A 150 14.94 -6.25 -2.67
CA ALA A 150 15.59 -7.14 -3.63
C ALA A 150 17.13 -7.08 -3.54
N VAL A 151 17.70 -5.89 -3.43
CA VAL A 151 19.15 -5.72 -3.25
C VAL A 151 19.60 -6.32 -1.91
N TRP A 152 18.86 -6.06 -0.84
CA TRP A 152 19.16 -6.61 0.49
C TRP A 152 19.18 -8.15 0.49
N VAL A 153 18.19 -8.80 -0.13
CA VAL A 153 18.14 -10.25 -0.30
C VAL A 153 19.35 -10.80 -1.07
N VAL A 154 19.86 -10.07 -2.07
CA VAL A 154 21.06 -10.50 -2.80
C VAL A 154 22.31 -10.39 -1.93
N VAL A 155 22.44 -9.30 -1.18
CA VAL A 155 23.65 -8.99 -0.41
C VAL A 155 23.74 -9.82 0.87
N GLU A 156 22.65 -9.92 1.63
CA GLU A 156 22.65 -10.57 2.94
C GLU A 156 22.32 -12.07 2.85
N ASP A 157 21.35 -12.45 2.01
CA ASP A 157 20.93 -13.86 1.89
C ASP A 157 21.67 -14.62 0.77
N GLY A 158 22.56 -13.96 0.04
CA GLY A 158 23.39 -14.56 -1.01
C GLY A 158 22.61 -15.09 -2.21
N LEU A 159 21.38 -14.62 -2.44
CA LEU A 159 20.58 -15.05 -3.57
C LEU A 159 21.22 -14.58 -4.89
N SER A 160 21.20 -15.44 -5.91
CA SER A 160 21.66 -15.06 -7.25
C SER A 160 20.90 -13.81 -7.75
N PRO A 161 21.60 -12.75 -8.24
CA PRO A 161 20.94 -11.56 -8.77
C PRO A 161 19.92 -11.88 -9.86
N MET A 162 20.22 -12.87 -10.72
CA MET A 162 19.31 -13.30 -11.78
C MET A 162 18.02 -13.90 -11.22
N MET A 163 18.12 -14.72 -10.16
CA MET A 163 16.94 -15.31 -9.50
C MET A 163 16.11 -14.24 -8.78
N THR A 164 16.77 -13.26 -8.16
CA THR A 164 16.10 -12.11 -7.55
C THR A 164 15.31 -11.32 -8.59
N VAL A 165 15.90 -11.03 -9.75
CA VAL A 165 15.22 -10.30 -10.84
C VAL A 165 13.98 -11.06 -11.33
N PHE A 166 14.03 -12.39 -11.41
CA PHE A 166 12.86 -13.21 -11.80
C PHE A 166 11.68 -13.11 -10.83
N VAL A 167 11.93 -12.80 -9.55
CA VAL A 167 10.88 -12.57 -8.55
C VAL A 167 10.49 -11.10 -8.50
N TRP A 168 11.47 -10.20 -8.50
CA TRP A 168 11.28 -8.75 -8.41
C TRP A 168 10.50 -8.18 -9.59
N ALA A 169 10.84 -8.56 -10.83
CA ALA A 169 10.23 -7.99 -12.03
C ALA A 169 8.70 -8.20 -12.08
N PRO A 170 8.16 -9.42 -11.93
CA PRO A 170 6.71 -9.60 -11.95
C PRO A 170 6.01 -8.90 -10.77
N ILE A 171 6.66 -8.80 -9.61
CA ILE A 171 6.12 -8.07 -8.45
C ILE A 171 6.00 -6.57 -8.76
N VAL A 172 7.07 -5.93 -9.23
CA VAL A 172 7.07 -4.49 -9.55
C VAL A 172 6.11 -4.17 -10.69
N VAL A 173 6.06 -5.02 -11.72
CA VAL A 173 5.09 -4.88 -12.80
C VAL A 173 3.66 -5.05 -12.29
N SER A 174 3.40 -5.96 -11.35
CA SER A 174 2.07 -6.14 -10.77
C SER A 174 1.66 -4.95 -9.90
N ILE A 175 2.52 -4.55 -8.95
CA ILE A 175 2.28 -3.40 -8.06
C ILE A 175 1.97 -2.15 -8.87
N ASN A 176 2.81 -1.83 -9.86
CA ASN A 176 2.65 -0.60 -10.62
C ASN A 176 1.61 -0.75 -11.74
N GLY A 177 1.62 -1.87 -12.46
CA GLY A 177 0.78 -2.10 -13.63
C GLY A 177 -0.70 -2.15 -13.30
N PHE A 178 -1.12 -2.94 -12.31
CA PHE A 178 -2.54 -3.00 -11.91
C PHE A 178 -3.07 -1.64 -11.48
N VAL A 179 -2.25 -0.91 -10.73
CA VAL A 179 -2.61 0.36 -10.12
C VAL A 179 -2.68 1.48 -11.16
N LEU A 180 -1.74 1.51 -12.12
CA LEU A 180 -1.78 2.42 -13.26
C LEU A 180 -2.96 2.10 -14.19
N LEU A 181 -3.20 0.82 -14.51
CA LEU A 181 -4.34 0.41 -15.33
C LEU A 181 -5.65 0.82 -14.67
N LEU A 182 -5.80 0.61 -13.36
CA LEU A 182 -6.97 1.05 -12.61
C LEU A 182 -7.13 2.57 -12.67
N TYR A 183 -6.04 3.33 -12.48
CA TYR A 183 -6.08 4.79 -12.58
C TYR A 183 -6.52 5.26 -13.96
N PHE A 184 -5.93 4.74 -15.03
CA PHE A 184 -6.29 5.14 -16.39
C PHE A 184 -7.70 4.70 -16.78
N CYS A 185 -8.14 3.50 -16.37
CA CYS A 185 -9.50 3.02 -16.58
C CYS A 185 -10.53 3.89 -15.83
N ALA A 186 -10.27 4.16 -14.55
CA ALA A 186 -11.12 5.03 -13.74
C ALA A 186 -11.17 6.46 -14.28
N ARG A 187 -10.16 6.90 -15.03
CA ARG A 187 -10.12 8.22 -15.70
C ARG A 187 -10.73 8.21 -17.10
N SER A 188 -10.60 7.13 -17.87
CA SER A 188 -11.18 7.04 -19.21
C SER A 188 -12.70 7.07 -19.17
N VAL A 189 -13.31 6.40 -18.18
CA VAL A 189 -14.76 6.48 -17.93
C VAL A 189 -15.21 7.90 -17.57
N ARG A 190 -14.32 8.74 -17.04
CA ARG A 190 -14.63 10.16 -16.71
C ARG A 190 -14.62 11.06 -17.93
N MET A 191 -13.81 10.75 -18.95
CA MET A 191 -13.73 11.53 -20.19
C MET A 191 -14.97 11.38 -21.07
N GLU A 192 -15.87 10.42 -20.79
CA GLU A 192 -17.16 10.30 -21.49
C GLU A 192 -18.21 11.34 -21.01
N PHE A 193 -17.91 12.09 -19.95
CA PHE A 193 -18.81 13.09 -19.35
C PHE A 193 -18.30 14.55 -19.50
N GLU A 194 -17.21 14.76 -20.25
CA GLU A 194 -16.73 16.08 -20.71
C GLU A 194 -16.92 16.19 -22.23
#